data_AF-A0A168AZ03-F1
#
_entry.id   AF-A0A168AZ03-F1
#
_cell.length_a   1.000
_cell.length_b   1.000
_cell.length_c   1.000
_cell.angle_alpha   90.00
_cell.angle_beta   90.00
_cell.angle_gamma   90.00
#
_symmetry.space_group_name_H-M   'P 1'
#
loop_
_entity.id
_entity.type
_entity.pdbx_description
1 polymer ?
#
loop_
_entity_poly.entity_id
_entity_poly.type
_entity_poly.pdbx_seq_one_letter_code
_entity_poly.pdbx_strand_id
1 'polypeptide(L)'
;MSLISLFWGPAPPWLQSYVAPLCERLRLSALPPHIHQVIISFILYQSIHSFFSPFFSRRLFPSIYPNLKQRTRLNWDIHVVALVQAIVISVLSLYVEFASEERKAMITPVDRLFGYVASSGTVGAMALGYFLWDTLVCVRYFKLFGPGMLAHGISALSVYSAGFRPFLNYYSSTFLLYELSSPFLNIHWFCDKLNLTGSSIQWYNGMLLLLSFLSCRLVWGTYHSIRFNIDAWNAWNGRTGYLPIPDAIKTKNINGLDLSWPNVEYGGVPTWLYLTFLISNLTLNSLNWYWFQKMIDAVFKRFRPQPGAAEKEKKEAAEKKESEEIAAAKEQQVLTEEVIVEAAEKLLVHSEVGGAAFIGEDEEVVRRRARRA
;
A
#
# COMPACT_ATOMS: atom_id res chain seq x y z
N MET A 1 -10.67 -29.34 13.05
CA MET A 1 -9.56 -28.86 12.20
C MET A 1 -8.65 -28.03 13.09
N SER A 2 -7.37 -28.40 13.25
CA SER A 2 -6.42 -27.56 13.99
C SER A 2 -6.10 -26.28 13.19
N LEU A 3 -5.66 -25.21 13.86
CA LEU A 3 -5.25 -23.97 13.17
C LEU A 3 -4.15 -24.24 12.13
N ILE A 4 -3.22 -25.14 12.42
CA ILE A 4 -2.17 -25.54 11.47
C ILE A 4 -2.78 -26.20 10.24
N SER A 5 -3.72 -27.13 10.41
CA SER A 5 -4.41 -27.76 9.28
C SER A 5 -5.27 -26.78 8.48
N LEU A 6 -5.81 -25.73 9.10
CA LEU A 6 -6.59 -24.70 8.40
C LEU A 6 -5.74 -23.84 7.46
N PHE A 7 -4.47 -23.60 7.81
CA PHE A 7 -3.59 -22.76 7.01
C PHE A 7 -2.69 -23.56 6.07
N TRP A 8 -2.27 -24.76 6.46
CA TRP A 8 -1.30 -25.57 5.73
C TRP A 8 -1.87 -26.88 5.18
N GLY A 9 -3.06 -27.27 5.65
CA GLY A 9 -3.77 -28.43 5.12
C GLY A 9 -4.63 -28.05 3.91
N PRO A 10 -5.19 -29.06 3.22
CA PRO A 10 -6.11 -28.85 2.12
C PRO A 10 -7.51 -28.49 2.63
N ALA A 11 -8.30 -27.90 1.72
CA ALA A 11 -9.68 -27.55 1.96
C ALA A 11 -10.52 -28.78 2.36
N PRO A 12 -11.59 -28.61 3.14
CA PRO A 12 -12.54 -29.69 3.39
C PRO A 12 -13.06 -30.30 2.08
N PRO A 13 -13.26 -31.64 1.99
CA PRO A 13 -13.64 -32.31 0.74
C PRO A 13 -14.89 -31.72 0.08
N TRP A 14 -15.91 -31.35 0.86
CA TRP A 14 -17.13 -30.73 0.35
C TRP A 14 -16.86 -29.43 -0.40
N LEU A 15 -15.89 -28.63 0.06
CA LEU A 15 -15.54 -27.34 -0.56
C LEU A 15 -14.73 -27.57 -1.83
N GLN A 16 -13.85 -28.57 -1.83
CA GLN A 16 -13.14 -28.98 -3.04
C GLN A 16 -14.12 -29.43 -4.12
N SER A 17 -15.07 -30.31 -3.79
CA SER A 17 -16.10 -30.79 -4.72
C SER A 17 -17.01 -29.66 -5.21
N TYR A 18 -17.32 -28.68 -4.35
CA TYR A 18 -18.14 -27.54 -4.73
C TYR A 18 -17.47 -26.66 -5.80
N VAL A 19 -16.16 -26.41 -5.69
CA VAL A 19 -15.44 -25.55 -6.64
C VAL A 19 -14.85 -26.29 -7.84
N ALA A 20 -14.73 -27.62 -7.76
CA ALA A 20 -14.15 -28.46 -8.81
C ALA A 20 -14.74 -28.18 -10.20
N PRO A 21 -16.07 -28.08 -10.42
CA PRO A 21 -16.62 -27.84 -11.76
C PRO A 21 -16.15 -26.52 -12.39
N LEU A 22 -15.98 -25.46 -11.58
CA LEU A 22 -15.47 -24.17 -12.04
C LEU A 22 -13.96 -24.26 -12.30
N CYS A 23 -13.21 -24.87 -11.37
CA CYS A 23 -11.77 -25.05 -11.50
C CYS A 23 -11.41 -25.89 -12.73
N GLU A 24 -12.16 -26.94 -13.05
CA GLU A 24 -11.97 -27.76 -14.25
C GLU A 24 -12.22 -26.96 -15.53
N ARG A 25 -13.32 -26.19 -15.59
CA ARG A 25 -13.61 -25.28 -16.72
C ARG A 25 -12.50 -24.26 -16.95
N LEU A 26 -11.95 -23.71 -15.86
CA LEU A 26 -10.86 -22.75 -15.90
C LEU A 26 -9.47 -23.40 -15.92
N ARG A 27 -9.39 -24.73 -15.94
CA ARG A 27 -8.16 -25.54 -15.85
C ARG A 27 -7.25 -25.21 -14.65
N LEU A 28 -7.82 -24.74 -13.54
CA LEU A 28 -7.15 -24.40 -12.28
C LEU A 28 -7.09 -25.63 -11.37
N SER A 29 -6.44 -26.69 -11.83
CA SER A 29 -6.58 -28.03 -11.24
C SER A 29 -5.99 -28.18 -9.84
N ALA A 30 -5.01 -27.36 -9.43
CA ALA A 30 -4.51 -27.34 -8.06
C ALA A 30 -5.22 -26.34 -7.15
N LEU A 31 -6.17 -25.55 -7.64
CA LEU A 31 -6.88 -24.58 -6.80
C LEU A 31 -7.84 -25.22 -5.77
N PRO A 32 -8.60 -26.30 -6.07
CA PRO A 32 -9.54 -26.89 -5.12
C PRO A 32 -8.98 -27.16 -3.71
N PRO A 33 -7.82 -27.82 -3.52
CA PRO A 33 -7.26 -28.01 -2.17
C PRO A 33 -6.87 -26.70 -1.49
N HIS A 34 -6.59 -25.63 -2.23
CA HIS A 34 -6.15 -24.34 -1.68
C HIS A 34 -7.25 -23.29 -1.57
N ILE A 35 -8.45 -23.54 -2.07
CA ILE A 35 -9.49 -22.51 -2.23
C ILE A 35 -9.84 -21.80 -0.92
N HIS A 36 -9.87 -22.55 0.18
CA HIS A 36 -10.12 -21.99 1.52
C HIS A 36 -9.06 -20.97 1.93
N GLN A 37 -7.79 -21.16 1.56
CA GLN A 37 -6.70 -20.22 1.87
C GLN A 37 -6.87 -18.91 1.09
N VAL A 38 -7.33 -18.98 -0.17
CA VAL A 38 -7.70 -17.80 -0.97
C VAL A 38 -8.83 -17.02 -0.29
N ILE A 39 -9.89 -17.72 0.11
CA ILE A 39 -11.07 -17.11 0.75
C ILE A 39 -10.70 -16.49 2.11
N ILE A 40 -9.98 -17.23 2.95
CA ILE A 40 -9.54 -16.77 4.27
C ILE A 40 -8.64 -15.55 4.13
N SER A 41 -7.68 -15.59 3.20
CA SER A 41 -6.80 -14.45 2.91
C SER A 41 -7.59 -13.21 2.50
N PHE A 42 -8.51 -13.34 1.53
CA PHE A 42 -9.35 -12.24 1.10
C PHE A 42 -10.18 -11.64 2.26
N ILE A 43 -10.84 -12.49 3.04
CA ILE A 43 -11.65 -12.07 4.20
C ILE A 43 -10.78 -11.40 5.26
N LEU A 44 -9.58 -11.94 5.52
CA LEU A 44 -8.62 -11.37 6.46
C LEU A 44 -8.25 -9.94 6.06
N TYR A 45 -7.81 -9.71 4.82
CA TYR A 45 -7.39 -8.38 4.38
C TYR A 45 -8.56 -7.40 4.29
N GLN A 46 -9.75 -7.86 3.87
CA GLN A 46 -10.95 -7.05 3.92
C GLN A 46 -11.32 -6.66 5.36
N SER A 47 -11.16 -7.57 6.32
CA SER A 47 -11.43 -7.32 7.74
C SER A 47 -10.40 -6.38 8.36
N ILE A 48 -9.12 -6.51 7.97
CA ILE A 48 -8.07 -5.57 8.38
C ILE A 48 -8.41 -4.17 7.88
N HIS A 49 -8.75 -4.03 6.60
CA HIS A 49 -9.12 -2.74 6.03
C HIS A 49 -10.34 -2.11 6.70
N SER A 50 -11.39 -2.91 6.94
CA SER A 50 -12.70 -2.38 7.35
C SER A 50 -12.84 -2.19 8.85
N PHE A 51 -12.18 -3.03 9.65
CA PHE A 51 -12.40 -3.10 11.10
C PHE A 51 -11.10 -2.91 11.88
N PHE A 52 -10.10 -3.77 11.67
CA PHE A 52 -8.92 -3.78 12.54
C PHE A 52 -8.04 -2.55 12.37
N SER A 53 -7.77 -2.11 11.13
CA SER A 53 -6.96 -0.92 10.89
C SER A 53 -7.63 0.32 11.49
N PRO A 54 -8.92 0.63 11.23
CA PRO A 54 -9.58 1.76 11.88
C PRO A 54 -9.63 1.65 13.41
N PHE A 55 -9.84 0.46 13.96
CA PHE A 55 -9.88 0.24 15.41
C PHE A 55 -8.53 0.50 16.07
N PHE A 56 -7.47 -0.19 15.61
CA PHE A 56 -6.14 -0.06 16.19
C PHE A 56 -5.52 1.31 15.89
N SER A 57 -5.72 1.88 14.71
CA SER A 57 -5.16 3.20 14.37
C SER A 57 -5.76 4.32 15.23
N ARG A 58 -7.05 4.26 15.59
CA ARG A 58 -7.65 5.19 16.56
C ARG A 58 -7.06 5.04 17.96
N ARG A 59 -6.68 3.82 18.36
CA ARG A 59 -6.14 3.56 19.70
C ARG A 59 -4.66 3.90 19.81
N LEU A 60 -3.87 3.60 18.78
CA LEU A 60 -2.43 3.84 18.74
C LEU A 60 -2.11 5.31 18.38
N PHE A 61 -2.93 5.94 17.54
CA PHE A 61 -2.70 7.32 17.06
C PHE A 61 -3.95 8.20 17.23
N PRO A 62 -4.46 8.37 18.46
CA PRO A 62 -5.75 9.02 18.72
C PRO A 62 -5.78 10.50 18.31
N SER A 63 -4.64 11.19 18.36
CA SER A 63 -4.53 12.60 17.96
C SER A 63 -4.34 12.81 16.46
N ILE A 64 -3.96 11.77 15.71
CA ILE A 64 -3.60 11.89 14.29
C ILE A 64 -4.67 11.25 13.42
N TYR A 65 -4.93 9.94 13.58
CA TYR A 65 -5.76 9.17 12.65
C TYR A 65 -7.21 9.72 12.51
N PRO A 66 -7.94 10.05 13.60
CA PRO A 66 -9.29 10.62 13.49
C PRO A 66 -9.34 11.98 12.78
N ASN A 67 -8.24 12.72 12.81
CA ASN A 67 -8.11 14.07 12.24
C ASN A 67 -7.62 14.04 10.77
N LEU A 68 -7.21 12.88 10.24
CA LEU A 68 -6.83 12.75 8.84
C LEU A 68 -8.03 12.97 7.90
N LYS A 69 -7.80 13.68 6.80
CA LYS A 69 -8.77 13.81 5.69
C LYS A 69 -9.21 12.41 5.21
N GLN A 70 -10.46 12.27 4.79
CA GLN A 70 -11.06 10.99 4.38
C GLN A 70 -10.18 10.21 3.38
N ARG A 71 -9.65 10.87 2.34
CA ARG A 71 -8.76 10.26 1.35
C ARG A 71 -7.47 9.71 1.99
N THR A 72 -6.83 10.47 2.88
CA THR A 72 -5.59 10.06 3.54
C THR A 72 -5.84 8.94 4.54
N ARG A 73 -6.99 8.97 5.22
CA ARG A 73 -7.43 7.92 6.15
C ARG A 73 -7.69 6.60 5.44
N LEU A 74 -8.39 6.64 4.31
CA LEU A 74 -8.55 5.46 3.45
C LEU A 74 -7.19 4.91 3.02
N ASN A 75 -6.29 5.79 2.53
CA ASN A 75 -4.96 5.35 2.12
C ASN A 75 -4.16 4.77 3.29
N TRP A 76 -4.31 5.33 4.50
CA TRP A 76 -3.72 4.80 5.72
C TRP A 76 -4.14 3.36 5.98
N ASP A 77 -5.45 3.08 5.92
CA ASP A 77 -5.97 1.74 6.17
C ASP A 77 -5.48 0.74 5.10
N ILE A 78 -5.32 1.18 3.86
CA ILE A 78 -4.73 0.36 2.79
C ILE A 78 -3.23 0.10 3.04
N HIS A 79 -2.48 1.09 3.52
CA HIS A 79 -1.07 0.89 3.91
C HIS A 79 -0.93 -0.08 5.10
N VAL A 80 -1.88 -0.12 6.03
CA VAL A 80 -1.87 -1.12 7.12
C VAL A 80 -2.06 -2.53 6.55
N VAL A 81 -3.02 -2.71 5.62
CA VAL A 81 -3.24 -4.00 4.94
C VAL A 81 -1.99 -4.43 4.18
N ALA A 82 -1.41 -3.54 3.39
CA ALA A 82 -0.20 -3.81 2.61
C ALA A 82 1.01 -4.15 3.50
N LEU A 83 1.17 -3.47 4.64
CA LEU A 83 2.22 -3.78 5.62
C LEU A 83 2.04 -5.19 6.20
N VAL A 84 0.82 -5.55 6.61
CA VAL A 84 0.54 -6.88 7.17
C VAL A 84 0.76 -7.97 6.12
N GLN A 85 0.24 -7.80 4.89
CA GLN A 85 0.48 -8.71 3.78
C GLN A 85 1.97 -8.90 3.54
N ALA A 86 2.71 -7.80 3.39
CA ALA A 86 4.12 -7.85 3.05
C ALA A 86 4.94 -8.60 4.10
N ILE A 87 4.66 -8.39 5.40
CA ILE A 87 5.32 -9.13 6.48
C ILE A 87 4.97 -10.62 6.40
N VAL A 88 3.66 -10.95 6.37
CA VAL A 88 3.20 -12.34 6.37
C VAL A 88 3.77 -13.11 5.19
N ILE A 89 3.60 -12.57 3.97
CA ILE A 89 3.99 -13.27 2.76
C ILE A 89 5.51 -13.37 2.61
N SER A 90 6.26 -12.38 3.07
CA SER A 90 7.73 -12.44 3.06
C SER A 90 8.25 -13.51 3.99
N VAL A 91 7.74 -13.58 5.22
CA VAL A 91 8.15 -14.61 6.20
C VAL A 91 7.81 -16.00 5.68
N LEU A 92 6.59 -16.21 5.16
CA LEU A 92 6.18 -17.50 4.62
C LEU A 92 6.98 -17.89 3.37
N SER A 93 7.25 -16.93 2.48
CA SER A 93 8.03 -17.20 1.27
C SER A 93 9.48 -17.53 1.59
N LEU A 94 10.10 -16.84 2.55
CA LEU A 94 11.44 -17.18 3.05
C LEU A 94 11.45 -18.58 3.68
N TYR A 95 10.45 -18.90 4.49
CA TYR A 95 10.31 -20.23 5.08
C TYR A 95 10.24 -21.30 3.98
N VAL A 96 9.39 -21.15 2.97
CA VAL A 96 9.30 -22.11 1.86
C VAL A 96 10.60 -22.19 1.05
N GLU A 97 11.24 -21.04 0.77
CA GLU A 97 12.48 -20.98 0.00
C GLU A 97 13.64 -21.72 0.70
N PHE A 98 13.75 -21.60 2.02
CA PHE A 98 14.86 -22.14 2.79
C PHE A 98 14.58 -23.47 3.50
N ALA A 99 13.33 -23.82 3.81
CA ALA A 99 12.99 -25.04 4.54
C ALA A 99 12.44 -26.17 3.65
N SER A 100 11.98 -25.87 2.43
CA SER A 100 11.40 -26.89 1.55
C SER A 100 12.48 -27.67 0.78
N GLU A 101 12.90 -28.81 1.33
CA GLU A 101 13.84 -29.71 0.66
C GLU A 101 13.29 -30.26 -0.67
N GLU A 102 11.98 -30.49 -0.74
CA GLU A 102 11.31 -30.88 -1.98
C GLU A 102 11.44 -29.83 -3.08
N ARG A 103 11.28 -28.55 -2.72
CA ARG A 103 11.48 -27.46 -3.68
C ARG A 103 12.95 -27.39 -4.12
N LYS A 104 13.91 -27.52 -3.19
CA LYS A 104 15.35 -27.49 -3.51
C LYS A 104 15.78 -28.63 -4.44
N ALA A 105 15.10 -29.78 -4.36
CA ALA A 105 15.34 -30.91 -5.24
C ALA A 105 14.90 -30.68 -6.70
N MET A 106 14.13 -29.62 -7.00
CA MET A 106 13.69 -29.28 -8.36
C MET A 106 14.79 -28.59 -9.18
N ILE A 107 15.75 -29.39 -9.66
CA ILE A 107 16.99 -28.90 -10.30
C ILE A 107 16.81 -28.67 -11.80
N THR A 108 15.95 -29.41 -12.49
CA THR A 108 15.77 -29.24 -13.95
C THR A 108 14.78 -28.12 -14.28
N PRO A 109 14.85 -27.51 -15.48
CA PRO A 109 13.82 -26.58 -15.96
C PRO A 109 12.40 -27.15 -15.90
N VAL A 110 12.26 -28.45 -16.20
CA VAL A 110 10.98 -29.16 -16.21
C VAL A 110 10.42 -29.27 -14.80
N ASP A 111 11.25 -29.67 -13.83
CA ASP A 111 10.84 -29.76 -12.42
C ASP A 111 10.39 -28.40 -11.89
N ARG A 112 11.07 -27.32 -12.27
CA ARG A 112 10.67 -25.96 -11.83
C ARG A 112 9.39 -25.47 -12.51
N LEU A 113 9.20 -25.77 -13.79
CA LEU A 113 8.01 -25.30 -14.50
C LEU A 113 6.77 -26.09 -14.13
N PHE A 114 6.89 -27.41 -14.01
CA PHE A 114 5.75 -28.32 -13.86
C PHE A 114 5.71 -29.00 -12.49
N GLY A 115 6.70 -28.81 -11.62
CA GLY A 115 6.68 -29.35 -10.26
C GLY A 115 5.64 -28.67 -9.38
N TYR A 116 5.15 -29.41 -8.39
CA TYR A 116 4.24 -28.92 -7.36
C TYR A 116 4.89 -29.05 -6.00
N VAL A 117 4.74 -28.02 -5.18
CA VAL A 117 5.06 -28.10 -3.75
C VAL A 117 3.86 -27.52 -3.00
N ALA A 118 3.23 -28.32 -2.14
CA ALA A 118 2.03 -27.91 -1.41
C ALA A 118 2.23 -26.62 -0.59
N SER A 119 3.43 -26.41 -0.05
CA SER A 119 3.78 -25.18 0.67
C SER A 119 3.86 -23.96 -0.26
N SER A 120 4.43 -24.10 -1.46
CA SER A 120 4.39 -23.04 -2.49
C SER A 120 2.97 -22.76 -2.97
N GLY A 121 2.14 -23.80 -3.15
CA GLY A 121 0.71 -23.65 -3.46
C GLY A 121 -0.05 -22.91 -2.36
N THR A 122 0.24 -23.21 -1.10
CA THR A 122 -0.36 -22.55 0.07
C THR A 122 -0.02 -21.07 0.13
N VAL A 123 1.27 -20.74 0.01
CA VAL A 123 1.73 -19.34 0.01
C VAL A 123 1.20 -18.60 -1.21
N GLY A 124 1.19 -19.24 -2.39
CA GLY A 124 0.56 -18.71 -3.60
C GLY A 124 -0.94 -18.45 -3.46
N ALA A 125 -1.67 -19.29 -2.71
CA ALA A 125 -3.11 -19.13 -2.49
C ALA A 125 -3.42 -17.97 -1.55
N MET A 126 -2.63 -17.83 -0.49
CA MET A 126 -2.71 -16.67 0.40
C MET A 126 -2.41 -15.38 -0.38
N ALA A 127 -1.37 -15.37 -1.22
CA ALA A 127 -1.08 -14.24 -2.09
C ALA A 127 -2.21 -13.96 -3.09
N LEU A 128 -2.80 -14.99 -3.70
CA LEU A 128 -3.92 -14.85 -4.63
C LEU A 128 -5.12 -14.16 -3.97
N GLY A 129 -5.47 -14.55 -2.74
CA GLY A 129 -6.54 -13.90 -1.97
C GLY A 129 -6.26 -12.42 -1.71
N TYR A 130 -5.01 -12.07 -1.40
CA TYR A 130 -4.58 -10.68 -1.28
C TYR A 130 -4.65 -9.92 -2.62
N PHE A 131 -4.10 -10.47 -3.70
CA PHE A 131 -4.08 -9.78 -4.99
C PHE A 131 -5.48 -9.60 -5.59
N LEU A 132 -6.42 -10.50 -5.26
CA LEU A 132 -7.83 -10.28 -5.55
C LEU A 132 -8.36 -9.05 -4.81
N TRP A 133 -8.11 -8.96 -3.50
CA TRP A 133 -8.48 -7.79 -2.69
C TRP A 133 -7.83 -6.49 -3.21
N ASP A 134 -6.52 -6.52 -3.45
CA ASP A 134 -5.72 -5.38 -3.91
C ASP A 134 -6.19 -4.87 -5.28
N THR A 135 -6.49 -5.78 -6.21
CA THR A 135 -7.05 -5.42 -7.53
C THR A 135 -8.41 -4.75 -7.38
N LEU A 136 -9.32 -5.29 -6.55
CA LEU A 136 -10.63 -4.69 -6.32
C LEU A 136 -10.52 -3.29 -5.69
N VAL A 137 -9.59 -3.10 -4.75
CA VAL A 137 -9.30 -1.81 -4.12
C VAL A 137 -8.72 -0.82 -5.13
N CYS A 138 -7.78 -1.25 -5.97
CA CYS A 138 -7.21 -0.45 -7.04
C CYS A 138 -8.27 -0.02 -8.07
N VAL A 139 -9.19 -0.90 -8.44
CA VAL A 139 -10.33 -0.58 -9.32
C VAL A 139 -11.27 0.42 -8.66
N ARG A 140 -11.70 0.15 -7.41
CA ARG A 140 -12.64 1.01 -6.68
C ARG A 140 -12.08 2.41 -6.43
N TYR A 141 -10.78 2.49 -6.12
CA TYR A 141 -10.09 3.74 -5.81
C TYR A 141 -9.05 4.09 -6.88
N PHE A 142 -9.40 3.90 -8.16
CA PHE A 142 -8.49 4.14 -9.29
C PHE A 142 -7.88 5.54 -9.29
N LYS A 143 -8.64 6.57 -8.91
CA LYS A 143 -8.15 7.96 -8.79
C LYS A 143 -7.08 8.15 -7.70
N LEU A 144 -6.99 7.23 -6.74
CA LEU A 144 -5.98 7.25 -5.69
C LEU A 144 -4.67 6.59 -6.17
N PHE A 145 -4.76 5.43 -6.81
CA PHE A 145 -3.63 4.56 -7.15
C PHE A 145 -3.08 4.76 -8.57
N GLY A 146 -3.95 5.08 -9.52
CA GLY A 146 -3.60 5.26 -10.92
C GLY A 146 -3.33 3.95 -11.68
N PRO A 147 -2.98 4.07 -12.97
CA PRO A 147 -2.89 2.94 -13.89
C PRO A 147 -1.74 1.97 -13.58
N GLY A 148 -0.60 2.45 -13.06
CA GLY A 148 0.55 1.61 -12.76
C GLY A 148 0.28 0.56 -11.68
N MET A 149 -0.40 0.96 -10.60
CA MET A 149 -0.81 0.06 -9.53
C MET A 149 -1.94 -0.89 -9.96
N LEU A 150 -2.87 -0.43 -10.80
CA LEU A 150 -3.88 -1.33 -11.37
C LEU A 150 -3.25 -2.39 -12.29
N ALA A 151 -2.30 -1.99 -13.14
CA ALA A 151 -1.54 -2.92 -13.99
C ALA A 151 -0.76 -3.93 -13.16
N HIS A 152 -0.16 -3.50 -12.05
CA HIS A 152 0.48 -4.38 -11.07
C HIS A 152 -0.52 -5.40 -10.50
N GLY A 153 -1.66 -4.94 -9.97
CA GLY A 153 -2.70 -5.80 -9.39
C GLY A 153 -3.24 -6.83 -10.37
N ILE A 154 -3.60 -6.41 -11.59
CA ILE A 154 -4.08 -7.32 -12.64
C ILE A 154 -3.01 -8.34 -13.04
N SER A 155 -1.75 -7.90 -13.19
CA SER A 155 -0.65 -8.80 -13.55
C SER A 155 -0.42 -9.84 -12.45
N ALA A 156 -0.36 -9.41 -11.19
CA ALA A 156 -0.18 -10.28 -10.04
C ALA A 156 -1.36 -11.27 -9.90
N LEU A 157 -2.60 -10.78 -9.96
CA LEU A 157 -3.79 -11.63 -9.91
C LEU A 157 -3.78 -12.67 -11.04
N SER A 158 -3.38 -12.28 -12.26
CA SER A 158 -3.32 -13.17 -13.42
C SER A 158 -2.28 -14.28 -13.24
N VAL A 159 -1.04 -13.95 -12.83
CA VAL A 159 0.03 -14.95 -12.68
C VAL A 159 -0.21 -15.89 -11.50
N TYR A 160 -0.71 -15.39 -10.37
CA TYR A 160 -1.01 -16.25 -9.22
C TYR A 160 -2.26 -17.09 -9.45
N SER A 161 -3.24 -16.61 -10.22
CA SER A 161 -4.35 -17.46 -10.67
C SER A 161 -3.86 -18.55 -11.61
N ALA A 162 -3.06 -18.19 -12.61
CA ALA A 162 -2.51 -19.13 -13.57
C ALA A 162 -1.53 -20.14 -12.94
N GLY A 163 -0.91 -19.81 -11.81
CA GLY A 163 -0.03 -20.70 -11.04
C GLY A 163 -0.74 -21.90 -10.39
N PHE A 164 -2.08 -21.92 -10.37
CA PHE A 164 -2.89 -23.09 -9.99
C PHE A 164 -3.25 -24.00 -11.17
N ARG A 165 -2.86 -23.61 -12.38
CA ARG A 165 -2.66 -24.57 -13.47
C ARG A 165 -1.35 -25.31 -13.18
N PRO A 166 -1.14 -26.53 -13.71
CA PRO A 166 0.14 -27.24 -13.58
C PRO A 166 1.31 -26.55 -14.30
N PHE A 167 1.67 -25.37 -13.81
CA PHE A 167 2.66 -24.47 -14.37
C PHE A 167 3.06 -23.44 -13.29
N LEU A 168 4.37 -23.29 -13.05
CA LEU A 168 5.00 -22.25 -12.22
C LEU A 168 4.71 -22.23 -10.73
N ASN A 169 4.18 -23.31 -10.15
CA ASN A 169 4.01 -23.40 -8.71
C ASN A 169 5.33 -23.20 -7.94
N TYR A 170 6.44 -23.79 -8.41
CA TYR A 170 7.80 -23.59 -7.86
C TYR A 170 8.18 -22.13 -7.65
N TYR A 171 7.85 -21.27 -8.63
CA TYR A 171 8.23 -19.87 -8.67
C TYR A 171 7.32 -18.97 -7.81
N SER A 172 6.23 -19.51 -7.27
CA SER A 172 5.27 -18.73 -6.48
C SER A 172 5.93 -18.09 -5.26
N SER A 173 6.60 -18.88 -4.40
CA SER A 173 7.31 -18.33 -3.24
C SER A 173 8.47 -17.41 -3.65
N THR A 174 9.15 -17.74 -4.74
CA THR A 174 10.32 -17.01 -5.24
C THR A 174 9.99 -15.58 -5.67
N PHE A 175 8.89 -15.39 -6.42
CA PHE A 175 8.48 -14.06 -6.87
C PHE A 175 7.75 -13.27 -5.77
N LEU A 176 7.17 -13.93 -4.77
CA LEU A 176 6.61 -13.24 -3.61
C LEU A 176 7.66 -12.56 -2.73
N LEU A 177 8.93 -12.98 -2.80
CA LEU A 177 10.03 -12.30 -2.11
C LEU A 177 10.24 -10.86 -2.58
N TYR A 178 9.60 -10.42 -3.67
CA TYR A 178 9.58 -9.00 -4.07
C TYR A 178 8.94 -8.11 -3.01
N GLU A 179 8.07 -8.69 -2.19
CA GLU A 179 7.40 -7.99 -1.10
C GLU A 179 8.34 -7.73 0.10
N LEU A 180 9.56 -8.26 0.14
CA LEU A 180 10.49 -8.04 1.27
C LEU A 180 10.84 -6.57 1.51
N SER A 181 10.80 -5.73 0.47
CA SER A 181 11.03 -4.28 0.62
C SER A 181 9.77 -3.50 1.04
N SER A 182 8.58 -4.08 0.84
CA SER A 182 7.30 -3.41 1.06
C SER A 182 7.02 -3.03 2.52
N PRO A 183 7.49 -3.75 3.57
CA PRO A 183 7.32 -3.30 4.95
C PRO A 183 8.01 -1.96 5.19
N PHE A 184 9.25 -1.81 4.71
CA PHE A 184 10.01 -0.57 4.84
C PHE A 184 9.36 0.58 4.05
N LEU A 185 8.75 0.28 2.90
CA LEU A 185 8.00 1.27 2.12
C LEU A 185 6.80 1.80 2.91
N ASN A 186 6.00 0.90 3.49
CA ASN A 186 4.84 1.28 4.28
C ASN A 186 5.24 2.04 5.56
N ILE A 187 6.27 1.58 6.27
CA ILE A 187 6.81 2.29 7.43
C ILE A 187 7.29 3.68 7.04
N HIS A 188 7.97 3.83 5.89
CA HIS A 188 8.44 5.13 5.41
C HIS A 188 7.26 6.08 5.16
N TRP A 189 6.19 5.57 4.56
CA TRP A 189 4.96 6.33 4.34
C TRP A 189 4.28 6.72 5.66
N PHE A 190 4.23 5.82 6.64
CA PHE A 190 3.69 6.15 7.97
C PHE A 190 4.51 7.23 8.67
N CYS A 191 5.84 7.22 8.56
CA CYS A 191 6.67 8.30 9.09
C CYS A 191 6.23 9.68 8.55
N ASP A 192 5.87 9.77 7.27
CA ASP A 192 5.38 11.02 6.67
C ASP A 192 4.02 11.47 7.22
N LYS A 193 3.18 10.53 7.69
CA LYS A 193 1.86 10.83 8.24
C LYS A 193 1.86 11.04 9.74
N LEU A 194 2.91 10.56 10.42
CA LEU A 194 3.11 10.67 11.86
C LEU A 194 3.94 11.89 12.26
N ASN A 195 4.20 12.82 11.34
CA ASN A 195 5.09 13.97 11.54
C ASN A 195 6.51 13.56 11.96
N LEU A 196 6.97 12.39 11.49
CA LEU A 196 8.34 11.88 11.72
C LEU A 196 9.25 12.15 10.52
N THR A 197 8.83 13.01 9.59
CA THR A 197 9.62 13.35 8.40
C THR A 197 10.94 13.99 8.81
N GLY A 198 12.06 13.49 8.27
CA GLY A 198 13.41 13.96 8.61
C GLY A 198 13.99 13.40 9.91
N SER A 199 13.21 12.62 10.69
CA SER A 199 13.73 11.94 11.87
C SER A 199 14.76 10.85 11.52
N SER A 200 15.61 10.50 12.49
CA SER A 200 16.55 9.38 12.35
C SER A 200 15.84 8.07 12.03
N ILE A 201 14.65 7.83 12.59
CA ILE A 201 13.82 6.65 12.30
C ILE A 201 13.51 6.55 10.82
N GLN A 202 13.02 7.65 10.22
CA GLN A 202 12.71 7.67 8.80
C GLN A 202 13.96 7.50 7.93
N TRP A 203 15.10 8.04 8.36
CA TRP A 203 16.37 7.89 7.65
C TRP A 203 16.86 6.44 7.63
N TYR A 204 16.96 5.78 8.79
CA TYR A 204 17.38 4.37 8.87
C TYR A 204 16.42 3.46 8.09
N ASN A 205 15.11 3.67 8.25
CA ASN A 205 14.11 2.93 7.48
C ASN A 205 14.23 3.19 5.96
N GLY A 206 14.54 4.41 5.54
CA GLY A 206 14.79 4.75 4.14
C GLY A 206 16.01 4.02 3.56
N MET A 207 17.08 3.86 4.34
CA MET A 207 18.26 3.08 3.92
C MET A 207 17.91 1.60 3.78
N LEU A 208 17.19 1.04 4.76
CA LEU A 208 16.71 -0.35 4.70
C LEU A 208 15.75 -0.57 3.52
N LEU A 209 14.88 0.40 3.21
CA LEU A 209 14.04 0.37 2.02
C LEU A 209 14.86 0.30 0.73
N LEU A 210 15.87 1.17 0.57
CA LEU A 210 16.71 1.16 -0.63
C LEU A 210 17.48 -0.16 -0.79
N LEU A 211 18.10 -0.65 0.28
CA LEU A 211 18.89 -1.88 0.27
C LEU A 211 18.00 -3.12 0.03
N SER A 212 16.87 -3.21 0.72
CA SER A 212 15.91 -4.31 0.52
C SER A 212 15.32 -4.26 -0.89
N PHE A 213 14.94 -3.10 -1.41
CA PHE A 213 14.38 -2.97 -2.76
C PHE A 213 15.40 -3.41 -3.82
N LEU A 214 16.64 -2.92 -3.74
CA LEU A 214 17.72 -3.32 -4.65
C LEU A 214 17.95 -4.83 -4.61
N SER A 215 18.08 -5.42 -3.41
CA SER A 215 18.38 -6.84 -3.26
C SER A 215 17.23 -7.76 -3.72
N CYS A 216 16.02 -7.58 -3.20
CA CYS A 216 14.92 -8.51 -3.48
C CYS A 216 14.23 -8.28 -4.83
N ARG A 217 14.08 -7.03 -5.30
CA ARG A 217 13.36 -6.73 -6.55
C ARG A 217 14.26 -6.66 -7.75
N LEU A 218 15.43 -6.00 -7.64
CA LEU A 218 16.32 -5.81 -8.80
C LEU A 218 17.30 -6.96 -8.96
N VAL A 219 18.00 -7.38 -7.92
CA VAL A 219 18.98 -8.47 -8.03
C VAL A 219 18.29 -9.83 -8.08
N TRP A 220 17.63 -10.23 -6.99
CA TRP A 220 16.93 -11.52 -6.90
C TRP A 220 15.83 -11.63 -7.95
N GLY A 221 15.01 -10.58 -8.08
CA GLY A 221 13.90 -10.59 -9.03
C GLY A 221 14.30 -10.65 -10.49
N THR A 222 15.28 -9.87 -10.92
CA THR A 222 15.76 -9.95 -12.31
C THR A 222 16.42 -11.31 -12.58
N TYR A 223 17.23 -11.83 -11.63
CA TYR A 223 17.85 -13.15 -11.77
C TYR A 223 16.80 -14.26 -11.97
N HIS A 224 15.79 -14.34 -11.09
CA HIS A 224 14.75 -15.36 -11.19
C HIS A 224 13.83 -15.14 -12.38
N SER A 225 13.60 -13.89 -12.79
CA SER A 225 12.84 -13.57 -14.00
C SER A 225 13.57 -14.05 -15.25
N ILE A 226 14.89 -13.82 -15.37
CA ILE A 226 15.68 -14.34 -16.50
C ILE A 226 15.65 -15.87 -16.51
N ARG A 227 15.89 -16.50 -15.35
CA ARG A 227 15.86 -17.97 -15.23
C ARG A 227 14.50 -18.56 -15.63
N PHE A 228 13.41 -17.97 -15.13
CA PHE A 228 12.05 -18.34 -15.52
C PHE A 228 11.85 -18.20 -17.02
N ASN A 229 12.25 -17.08 -17.62
CA ASN A 229 12.05 -16.85 -19.06
C ASN A 229 12.85 -17.85 -19.90
N ILE A 230 14.08 -18.22 -19.49
CA ILE A 230 14.87 -19.27 -20.16
C ILE A 230 14.13 -20.61 -20.07
N ASP A 231 13.69 -21.00 -18.87
CA ASP A 231 12.96 -22.27 -18.68
C ASP A 231 11.70 -22.30 -19.54
N ALA A 232 10.88 -21.25 -19.47
CA ALA A 232 9.61 -21.14 -20.18
C ALA A 232 9.79 -21.05 -21.71
N TRP A 233 10.81 -20.34 -22.18
CA TRP A 233 11.18 -20.27 -23.60
C TRP A 233 11.57 -21.64 -24.12
N ASN A 234 12.41 -22.38 -23.38
CA ASN A 234 12.83 -23.72 -23.77
C ASN A 234 11.63 -24.69 -23.82
N ALA A 235 10.69 -24.56 -22.88
CA ALA A 235 9.47 -25.36 -22.84
C ALA A 235 8.42 -24.98 -23.90
N TRP A 236 8.45 -23.73 -24.39
CA TRP A 236 7.54 -23.24 -25.43
C TRP A 236 8.07 -23.46 -26.85
N ASN A 237 9.36 -23.15 -27.08
CA ASN A 237 10.03 -23.33 -28.39
C ASN A 237 10.47 -24.76 -28.65
N GLY A 238 10.92 -25.46 -27.61
CA GLY A 238 11.02 -26.89 -27.69
C GLY A 238 9.61 -27.42 -27.80
N ARG A 239 9.20 -27.87 -29.00
CA ARG A 239 8.19 -28.93 -29.12
C ARG A 239 8.78 -30.18 -28.45
N THR A 240 8.91 -30.15 -27.14
CA THR A 240 9.43 -31.25 -26.35
C THR A 240 8.43 -32.36 -26.47
N GLY A 241 8.63 -33.19 -27.49
CA GLY A 241 8.06 -34.53 -27.55
C GLY A 241 8.31 -35.14 -26.19
N TYR A 242 7.21 -35.42 -25.49
CA TYR A 242 7.18 -36.11 -24.21
C TYR A 242 8.43 -35.86 -23.36
N LEU A 243 8.48 -34.72 -22.67
CA LEU A 243 9.18 -34.76 -21.39
C LEU A 243 8.22 -35.51 -20.48
N PRO A 244 8.42 -36.82 -20.20
CA PRO A 244 7.62 -37.48 -19.20
C PRO A 244 7.77 -36.64 -17.94
N ILE A 245 6.65 -36.16 -17.40
CA ILE A 245 6.59 -35.75 -16.00
C ILE A 245 7.21 -36.93 -15.25
N PRO A 246 8.40 -36.80 -14.62
CA PRO A 246 9.03 -37.92 -13.94
C PRO A 246 8.01 -38.56 -13.02
N ASP A 247 7.94 -39.89 -12.95
CA ASP A 247 6.95 -40.59 -12.09
C ASP A 247 7.02 -40.11 -10.63
N ALA A 248 8.15 -39.53 -10.21
CA ALA A 248 8.35 -38.86 -8.94
C ALA A 248 7.45 -37.61 -8.70
N ILE A 249 6.90 -36.97 -9.74
CA ILE A 249 5.94 -35.85 -9.64
C ILE A 249 4.49 -36.38 -9.61
N LYS A 250 4.26 -37.65 -9.94
CA LYS A 250 2.91 -38.22 -10.12
C LYS A 250 2.16 -38.56 -8.84
N THR A 251 2.84 -38.73 -7.71
CA THR A 251 2.18 -38.99 -6.43
C THR A 251 3.11 -38.68 -5.27
N LYS A 252 2.83 -37.62 -4.51
CA LYS A 252 3.40 -37.48 -3.16
C LYS A 252 2.26 -37.39 -2.16
N ASN A 253 1.93 -38.54 -1.61
CA ASN A 253 0.89 -38.71 -0.61
C ASN A 253 1.44 -38.22 0.73
N ILE A 254 1.09 -37.01 1.15
CA ILE A 254 1.45 -36.50 2.47
C ILE A 254 0.24 -36.75 3.38
N ASN A 255 0.37 -37.69 4.33
CA ASN A 255 -0.64 -38.01 5.35
C ASN A 255 -2.03 -38.45 4.80
N GLY A 256 -2.08 -39.20 3.69
CA GLY A 256 -3.34 -39.72 3.13
C GLY A 256 -4.11 -38.72 2.27
N LEU A 257 -3.54 -37.54 2.00
CA LEU A 257 -4.10 -36.51 1.15
C LEU A 257 -3.34 -36.45 -0.18
N ASP A 258 -4.07 -36.71 -1.27
CA ASP A 258 -3.54 -36.60 -2.62
C ASP A 258 -3.43 -35.12 -3.00
N LEU A 259 -2.21 -34.59 -2.82
CA LEU A 259 -1.82 -33.23 -3.18
C LEU A 259 -0.98 -33.23 -4.47
N SER A 260 -0.92 -34.33 -5.22
CA SER A 260 -0.22 -34.31 -6.51
C SER A 260 -0.96 -33.46 -7.54
N TRP A 261 -0.22 -32.94 -8.51
CA TRP A 261 -0.87 -32.45 -9.73
C TRP A 261 -1.74 -33.60 -10.27
N PRO A 262 -3.01 -33.35 -10.64
CA PRO A 262 -3.73 -34.34 -11.42
C PRO A 262 -2.93 -34.65 -12.69
N ASN A 263 -2.96 -35.90 -13.15
CA ASN A 263 -2.23 -36.34 -14.34
C ASN A 263 -2.66 -35.50 -15.56
N VAL A 264 -1.90 -34.45 -15.87
CA VAL A 264 -2.13 -33.62 -17.06
C VAL A 264 -1.02 -33.94 -18.06
N GLU A 265 -1.36 -34.66 -19.12
CA GLU A 265 -0.51 -34.76 -20.29
C GLU A 265 -0.45 -33.38 -20.98
N TYR A 266 0.70 -32.72 -20.88
CA TYR A 266 0.94 -31.49 -21.63
C TYR A 266 1.56 -31.83 -22.97
N GLY A 267 0.84 -31.54 -24.05
CA GLY A 267 1.40 -31.45 -25.41
C GLY A 267 2.28 -30.20 -25.62
N GLY A 268 2.91 -29.67 -24.56
CA GLY A 268 3.65 -28.41 -24.52
C GLY A 268 2.93 -27.28 -23.76
N VAL A 269 3.64 -26.15 -23.56
CA VAL A 269 3.10 -24.95 -22.92
C VAL A 269 2.21 -24.19 -23.92
N PRO A 270 0.92 -23.94 -23.64
CA PRO A 270 0.07 -23.17 -24.54
C PRO A 270 0.62 -21.75 -24.74
N THR A 271 0.64 -21.26 -25.99
CA THR A 271 1.19 -19.94 -26.33
C THR A 271 0.58 -18.81 -25.51
N TRP A 272 -0.74 -18.82 -25.31
CA TRP A 272 -1.41 -17.78 -24.51
C TRP A 272 -0.96 -17.78 -23.03
N LEU A 273 -0.64 -18.96 -22.47
CA LEU A 273 -0.18 -19.10 -21.10
C LEU A 273 1.23 -18.54 -20.97
N TYR A 274 2.13 -18.94 -21.88
CA TYR A 274 3.48 -18.39 -21.98
C TYR A 274 3.45 -16.86 -22.11
N LEU A 275 2.67 -16.31 -23.05
CA LEU A 275 2.56 -14.87 -23.27
C LEU A 275 2.01 -14.14 -22.04
N THR A 276 1.04 -14.72 -21.33
CA THR A 276 0.49 -14.12 -20.10
C THR A 276 1.56 -13.96 -19.03
N PHE A 277 2.36 -15.00 -18.78
CA PHE A 277 3.45 -14.91 -17.81
C PHE A 277 4.59 -14.02 -18.29
N LEU A 278 4.94 -14.04 -19.58
CA LEU A 278 5.96 -13.16 -20.15
C LEU A 278 5.59 -11.68 -19.99
N ILE A 279 4.38 -11.29 -20.41
CA ILE A 279 3.89 -9.90 -20.33
C ILE A 279 3.80 -9.45 -18.88
N SER A 280 3.27 -10.30 -17.99
CA SER A 280 3.16 -9.99 -16.56
C SER A 280 4.55 -9.85 -15.92
N ASN A 281 5.49 -10.75 -16.24
CA ASN A 281 6.85 -10.68 -15.75
C ASN A 281 7.56 -9.41 -16.23
N LEU A 282 7.42 -9.04 -17.51
CA LEU A 282 7.97 -7.80 -18.05
C LEU A 282 7.35 -6.58 -17.34
N THR A 283 6.03 -6.54 -17.21
CA THR A 283 5.30 -5.44 -16.56
C THR A 283 5.78 -5.24 -15.12
N LEU A 284 5.82 -6.31 -14.32
CA LEU A 284 6.21 -6.27 -12.92
C LEU A 284 7.69 -5.84 -12.75
N ASN A 285 8.60 -6.36 -13.58
CA ASN A 285 10.00 -5.96 -13.52
C ASN A 285 10.22 -4.52 -13.99
N SER A 286 9.57 -4.09 -15.08
CA SER A 286 9.65 -2.71 -15.54
C SER A 286 9.14 -1.72 -14.48
N LEU A 287 8.05 -2.06 -13.79
CA LEU A 287 7.56 -1.26 -12.66
C LEU A 287 8.58 -1.21 -11.52
N ASN A 288 9.24 -2.32 -11.18
CA ASN A 288 10.29 -2.33 -10.16
C ASN A 288 11.45 -1.39 -10.51
N TRP A 289 11.94 -1.44 -11.76
CA TRP A 289 12.97 -0.53 -12.23
C TRP A 289 12.52 0.94 -12.21
N TYR A 290 11.30 1.22 -12.66
CA TYR A 290 10.70 2.55 -12.62
C TYR A 290 10.62 3.11 -11.18
N TRP A 291 10.12 2.32 -10.23
CA TRP A 291 9.99 2.75 -8.85
C TRP A 291 11.34 2.95 -8.17
N PHE A 292 12.33 2.11 -8.48
CA PHE A 292 13.68 2.31 -7.97
C PHE A 292 14.30 3.61 -8.47
N GLN A 293 14.16 3.92 -9.77
CA GLN A 293 14.60 5.21 -10.33
C GLN A 293 13.93 6.37 -9.58
N LYS A 294 12.61 6.30 -9.33
CA LYS A 294 11.90 7.32 -8.54
C LYS A 294 12.39 7.44 -7.09
N MET A 295 12.72 6.32 -6.45
CA MET A 295 13.31 6.33 -5.11
C MET A 295 14.68 7.03 -5.09
N ILE A 296 15.54 6.71 -6.06
CA ILE A 296 16.86 7.33 -6.20
C ILE A 296 16.73 8.83 -6.52
N ASP A 297 15.84 9.22 -7.43
CA ASP A 297 15.54 10.63 -7.72
C ASP A 297 15.09 11.38 -6.46
N ALA A 298 14.22 10.76 -5.64
CA ALA A 298 13.75 11.35 -4.40
C ALA A 298 14.88 11.56 -3.39
N VAL A 299 15.86 10.66 -3.34
CA VAL A 299 17.06 10.81 -2.52
C VAL A 299 17.94 11.94 -3.05
N PHE A 300 18.25 11.96 -4.35
CA PHE A 300 19.09 13.00 -4.95
C PHE A 300 18.48 14.40 -4.86
N LYS A 301 17.14 14.51 -4.92
CA LYS A 301 16.45 15.78 -4.70
C LYS A 301 16.70 16.39 -3.31
N ARG A 302 17.08 15.60 -2.31
CA ARG A 302 17.45 16.11 -0.98
C ARG A 302 18.86 16.72 -0.95
N PHE A 303 19.73 16.30 -1.87
CA PHE A 303 21.12 16.78 -1.96
C PHE A 303 21.32 17.87 -3.02
N ARG A 304 20.39 18.00 -3.97
CA ARG A 304 20.39 19.13 -4.90
C ARG A 304 19.92 20.39 -4.17
N PRO A 305 20.66 21.51 -4.24
CA PRO A 305 20.15 22.80 -3.79
C PRO A 305 18.82 23.06 -4.50
N GLN A 306 17.75 23.30 -3.73
CA GLN A 306 16.44 23.68 -4.28
C GLN A 306 16.59 25.05 -4.96
N PRO A 307 16.48 25.17 -6.29
CA PRO A 307 16.45 26.48 -6.93
C PRO A 307 15.16 27.17 -6.48
N GLY A 308 15.28 28.28 -5.74
CA GLY A 308 14.16 29.05 -5.22
C GLY A 308 13.82 28.83 -3.74
N ALA A 309 14.50 27.95 -2.99
CA ALA A 309 14.28 27.84 -1.54
C ALA A 309 14.65 29.15 -0.80
N ALA A 310 15.77 29.76 -1.18
CA ALA A 310 16.17 31.08 -0.67
C ALA A 310 15.19 32.20 -1.09
N GLU A 311 14.52 32.05 -2.23
CA GLU A 311 13.56 33.03 -2.75
C GLU A 311 12.20 32.90 -2.06
N LYS A 312 11.81 31.66 -1.72
CA LYS A 312 10.63 31.34 -0.93
C LYS A 312 10.80 31.75 0.53
N GLU A 313 11.96 31.49 1.15
CA GLU A 313 12.28 31.99 2.49
C GLU A 313 12.30 33.52 2.55
N LYS A 314 12.82 34.19 1.51
CA LYS A 314 12.78 35.66 1.42
C LYS A 314 11.35 36.20 1.29
N LYS A 315 10.49 35.56 0.51
CA LYS A 315 9.07 35.94 0.39
C LYS A 315 8.32 35.74 1.70
N GLU A 316 8.47 34.59 2.35
CA GLU A 316 7.82 34.30 3.63
C GLU A 316 8.33 35.23 4.76
N ALA A 317 9.62 35.61 4.75
CA ALA A 317 10.16 36.59 5.68
C ALA A 317 9.67 38.03 5.41
N ALA A 318 9.46 38.41 4.14
CA ALA A 318 8.93 39.72 3.76
C ALA A 318 7.45 39.85 4.14
N GLU A 319 6.63 38.82 3.85
CA GLU A 319 5.21 38.79 4.23
C GLU A 319 5.03 38.83 5.76
N LYS A 320 5.93 38.17 6.51
CA LYS A 320 5.90 38.22 7.98
C LYS A 320 6.24 39.60 8.51
N LYS A 321 7.26 40.27 7.98
CA LYS A 321 7.60 41.66 8.34
C LYS A 321 6.46 42.63 8.05
N GLU A 322 5.85 42.52 6.87
CA GLU A 322 4.71 43.37 6.49
C GLU A 322 3.52 43.16 7.43
N SER A 323 3.25 41.91 7.84
CA SER A 323 2.19 41.62 8.81
C SER A 323 2.47 42.17 10.22
N GLU A 324 3.74 42.19 10.65
CA GLU A 324 4.17 42.76 11.94
C GLU A 324 4.12 44.30 11.91
N GLU A 325 4.51 44.94 10.82
CA GLU A 325 4.39 46.40 10.64
C GLU A 325 2.94 46.87 10.60
N ILE A 326 2.04 46.13 9.92
CA ILE A 326 0.60 46.43 9.91
C ILE A 326 -0.02 46.28 11.30
N ALA A 327 0.42 45.29 12.08
CA ALA A 327 -0.05 45.09 13.45
C ALA A 327 0.39 46.25 14.37
N ALA A 328 1.67 46.65 14.28
CA ALA A 328 2.20 47.78 15.05
C ALA A 328 1.52 49.11 14.69
N ALA A 329 1.24 49.35 13.41
CA ALA A 329 0.53 50.55 12.96
C ALA A 329 -0.90 50.62 13.50
N LYS A 330 -1.61 49.48 13.56
CA LYS A 330 -2.96 49.41 14.14
C LYS A 330 -2.95 49.67 15.64
N GLU A 331 -1.98 49.13 16.37
CA GLU A 331 -1.83 49.37 17.81
C GLU A 331 -1.56 50.85 18.10
N GLN A 332 -0.71 51.49 17.30
CA GLN A 332 -0.43 52.92 17.41
C GLN A 332 -1.64 53.80 17.07
N GLN A 333 -2.47 53.38 16.10
CA GLN A 333 -3.72 54.06 15.75
C GLN A 333 -4.76 53.98 16.88
N VAL A 334 -4.90 52.82 17.53
CA VAL A 334 -5.80 52.64 18.69
C VAL A 334 -5.37 53.53 19.86
N LEU A 335 -4.07 53.57 20.16
CA LEU A 335 -3.51 54.45 21.21
C LEU A 335 -3.75 55.94 20.91
N THR A 336 -3.68 56.36 19.65
CA THR A 336 -3.95 57.76 19.29
C THR A 336 -5.44 58.10 19.39
N GLU A 337 -6.32 57.19 19.00
CA GLU A 337 -7.78 57.36 19.18
C GLU A 337 -8.16 57.45 20.66
N GLU A 338 -7.60 56.59 21.53
CA GLU A 338 -7.84 56.64 22.98
C GLU A 338 -7.39 57.98 23.59
N VAL A 339 -6.21 58.49 23.21
CA VAL A 339 -5.71 59.79 23.69
C VAL A 339 -6.58 60.95 23.23
N ILE A 340 -7.11 60.91 21.99
CA ILE A 340 -8.04 61.92 21.47
C ILE A 340 -9.36 61.90 22.24
N VAL A 341 -9.88 60.71 22.55
CA VAL A 341 -11.11 60.54 23.36
C VAL A 341 -10.89 61.09 24.78
N GLU A 342 -9.78 60.76 25.43
CA GLU A 342 -9.45 61.26 26.78
C GLU A 342 -9.28 62.80 26.79
N ALA A 343 -8.67 63.37 25.75
CA ALA A 343 -8.54 64.81 25.60
C ALA A 343 -9.90 65.50 25.36
N ALA A 344 -10.78 64.89 24.56
CA ALA A 344 -12.13 65.38 24.32
C ALA A 344 -13.01 65.32 25.58
N GLU A 345 -12.92 64.26 26.38
CA GLU A 345 -13.60 64.16 27.68
C GLU A 345 -13.12 65.26 28.65
N LYS A 346 -11.81 65.49 28.75
CA LYS A 346 -11.26 66.59 29.59
C LYS A 346 -11.74 67.97 29.15
N LEU A 347 -11.89 68.20 27.84
CA LEU A 347 -12.44 69.44 27.29
C LEU A 347 -13.94 69.62 27.60
N LEU A 348 -14.73 68.54 27.54
CA LEU A 348 -16.15 68.56 27.91
C LEU A 348 -16.34 68.84 29.39
N VAL A 349 -15.55 68.22 30.28
CA VAL A 349 -15.58 68.48 31.72
C VAL A 349 -15.19 69.93 32.05
N HIS A 350 -14.25 70.53 31.30
CA HIS A 350 -13.94 71.95 31.45
C HIS A 350 -15.02 72.89 30.91
N SER A 351 -15.86 72.46 29.97
CA SER A 351 -17.01 73.24 29.48
C SER A 351 -18.17 73.26 30.48
N GLU A 352 -18.34 72.21 31.29
CA GLU A 352 -19.40 72.13 32.33
C GLU A 352 -19.06 72.95 33.59
N VAL A 353 -17.78 73.24 33.84
CA VAL A 353 -17.35 74.08 34.99
C VAL A 353 -17.37 75.59 34.65
N GLY A 354 -17.54 75.96 33.38
CA GLY A 354 -17.61 77.36 32.92
C GLY A 354 -19.02 77.94 32.75
N GLY A 355 -20.08 77.15 32.97
CA GLY A 355 -21.46 77.50 32.65
C GLY A 355 -22.41 77.62 33.85
N ALA A 356 -21.96 78.21 34.96
CA ALA A 356 -22.81 78.53 36.10
C ALA A 356 -22.99 80.05 36.26
N ALA A 357 -23.61 80.69 35.28
CA ALA A 357 -24.32 81.96 35.47
C ALA A 357 -25.28 82.21 34.29
N PHE A 358 -26.54 82.48 34.62
CA PHE A 358 -27.63 83.07 33.82
C PHE A 358 -28.68 82.14 33.15
N ILE A 359 -29.90 82.23 33.73
CA ILE A 359 -31.26 82.09 33.15
C ILE A 359 -31.68 80.63 32.90
N GLY A 360 -32.71 80.04 33.50
CA GLY A 360 -34.04 80.52 33.88
C GLY A 360 -35.06 79.65 33.13
N GLU A 361 -35.85 78.84 33.85
CA GLU A 361 -37.11 78.15 33.46
C GLU A 361 -37.19 77.43 32.09
N ASP A 362 -37.33 76.09 32.06
CA ASP A 362 -38.64 75.43 31.82
C ASP A 362 -38.49 73.90 31.67
N GLU A 363 -39.14 73.18 32.58
CA GLU A 363 -39.08 71.74 32.76
C GLU A 363 -40.21 71.04 31.99
N GLU A 364 -40.30 71.17 30.65
CA GLU A 364 -41.38 70.48 29.92
C GLU A 364 -41.07 69.96 28.49
N VAL A 365 -39.93 70.28 27.88
CA VAL A 365 -39.68 69.90 26.46
C VAL A 365 -38.96 68.55 26.30
N VAL A 366 -38.26 68.06 27.32
CA VAL A 366 -37.47 66.81 27.23
C VAL A 366 -38.33 65.54 27.32
N ARG A 367 -39.56 65.61 27.85
CA ARG A 367 -40.44 64.43 27.99
C ARG A 367 -41.26 64.05 26.75
N ARG A 368 -41.20 64.80 25.62
CA ARG A 368 -42.11 64.56 24.48
C ARG A 368 -41.50 64.16 23.13
N ARG A 369 -40.18 64.04 22.93
CA ARG A 369 -39.63 63.81 21.56
C ARG A 369 -38.73 62.60 21.27
N ALA A 370 -38.43 61.69 22.18
CA ALA A 370 -37.65 60.49 21.85
C ALA A 370 -38.32 59.15 22.24
N ARG A 371 -39.67 59.10 22.17
CA ARG A 371 -40.46 57.84 22.11
C ARG A 371 -40.81 57.44 20.67
N ARG A 372 -40.11 57.94 19.65
CA ARG A 372 -40.28 57.56 18.24
C ARG A 372 -38.96 57.69 17.46
N ALA A 373 -38.13 56.65 17.50
CA ALA A 373 -37.23 56.19 16.43
C ALA A 373 -36.55 54.89 16.90
#